data_AF-Q6J5D8-F1
#
_entry.id   AF-Q6J5D8-F1
#
_cell.length_a   1.000
_cell.length_b   1.000
_cell.length_c   1.000
_cell.angle_alpha   90.00
_cell.angle_beta   90.00
_cell.angle_gamma   90.00
#
_symmetry.space_group_name_H-M   'P 1'
#
loop_
_entity.id
_entity.type
_entity.pdbx_description
1 polymer ?
#
loop_
_entity_poly.entity_id
_entity_poly.type
_entity_poly.pdbx_seq_one_letter_code
_entity_poly.pdbx_strand_id
1 'polypeptide(L)'
;MKTDIQTELTQALRSLEKVWANEEKTILAKNILLDLVEKTDPTIIGLLLGNDELKRHFFVEVNGVLVFKLQDFRFFLDKHRINNSYTKYANRIGLTDGNRFLKDSSDIVLDFPFKDCVLNGGQSTEEGEEIYFKRNNDQSDSQLYKKEKRKRQEIFFNQTLAFDEIDRLFDAKAFSKFSRYTADGKQAVGEIKRRSDGTPAENLIIKGNNLIALHSLAKQFKGKVKLIYIDPPYNTGNDGFKYNDKFNHSTWLTFMKNRLEIAKKLLADDGVIFVQCDDNEQAYLKILMDEIFERENFINTIIPEMSNASGNKIKHAIKGKKFPKLKEYILLYAKDKNQINLTIPKQAKEKWDKEYNQIIPELTLQSFERIIELIDDKKINELDKMLTGLSLVSLSEFIKSNEKVIIDEWVSSHLSVISENKLTAEQISEQAISDWKWNNAYRIVASKPNKALRKKALKLDFKQPIQSLTNPSGDIKIILTDFNRETETARIELAFAEINSSIYIGDIWFKITTTGGV
;
A
#
# COMPACT_ATOMS: atom_id res chain seq x y z
N MET A 1 33.51 0.33 -50.53
CA MET A 1 32.25 0.07 -49.81
C MET A 1 32.54 -0.93 -48.71
N LYS A 2 32.39 -0.57 -47.43
CA LYS A 2 32.41 -1.56 -46.34
C LYS A 2 31.06 -2.26 -46.35
N THR A 3 31.05 -3.56 -46.63
CA THR A 3 29.87 -4.41 -46.54
C THR A 3 29.44 -4.52 -45.07
N ASP A 4 28.15 -4.40 -44.81
CA ASP A 4 27.59 -4.55 -43.47
C ASP A 4 27.51 -6.04 -43.12
N ILE A 5 28.22 -6.46 -42.07
CA ILE A 5 28.29 -7.87 -41.61
C ILE A 5 26.89 -8.43 -41.35
N GLN A 6 25.93 -7.60 -40.93
CA GLN A 6 24.54 -8.01 -40.73
C GLN A 6 23.85 -8.36 -42.06
N THR A 7 24.17 -7.65 -43.12
CA THR A 7 23.67 -7.92 -44.48
C THR A 7 24.24 -9.24 -45.01
N GLU A 8 25.54 -9.46 -44.83
CA GLU A 8 26.22 -10.71 -45.20
C GLU A 8 25.66 -11.93 -44.46
N LEU A 9 25.41 -11.79 -43.15
CA LEU A 9 24.80 -12.84 -42.32
C LEU A 9 23.39 -13.18 -42.79
N THR A 10 22.58 -12.15 -43.06
CA THR A 10 21.20 -12.30 -43.55
C THR A 10 21.19 -13.02 -44.90
N GLN A 11 22.12 -12.69 -45.80
CA GLN A 11 22.25 -13.32 -47.10
C GLN A 11 22.69 -14.78 -46.99
N ALA A 12 23.69 -15.08 -46.16
CA ALA A 12 24.20 -16.43 -45.97
C ALA A 12 23.15 -17.39 -45.38
N LEU A 13 22.27 -16.89 -44.51
CA LEU A 13 21.24 -17.70 -43.82
C LEU A 13 19.89 -17.75 -44.55
N ARG A 14 19.73 -17.04 -45.67
CA ARG A 14 18.44 -16.89 -46.37
C ARG A 14 17.87 -18.22 -46.87
N SER A 15 18.71 -19.20 -47.18
CA SER A 15 18.32 -20.54 -47.62
C SER A 15 17.74 -21.42 -46.52
N LEU A 16 17.93 -21.07 -45.24
CA LEU A 16 17.50 -21.89 -44.10
C LEU A 16 16.25 -21.34 -43.44
N GLU A 17 15.09 -21.94 -43.73
CA GLU A 17 13.81 -21.48 -43.16
C GLU A 17 13.77 -21.55 -41.63
N LYS A 18 14.39 -22.58 -41.04
CA LYS A 18 14.40 -22.83 -39.58
C LYS A 18 15.01 -21.70 -38.73
N VAL A 19 15.77 -20.78 -39.32
CA VAL A 19 16.42 -19.67 -38.58
C VAL A 19 15.72 -18.33 -38.74
N TRP A 20 14.53 -18.30 -39.34
CA TRP A 20 13.70 -17.09 -39.50
C TRP A 20 12.44 -17.18 -38.65
N ALA A 21 12.05 -16.06 -38.06
CA ALA A 21 10.83 -15.93 -37.26
C ALA A 21 9.61 -15.53 -38.09
N ASN A 22 9.82 -15.18 -39.38
CA ASN A 22 8.78 -14.78 -40.31
C ASN A 22 9.07 -15.26 -41.74
N GLU A 23 8.02 -15.48 -42.53
CA GLU A 23 8.09 -16.00 -43.91
C GLU A 23 8.83 -15.06 -44.87
N GLU A 24 8.80 -13.75 -44.61
CA GLU A 24 9.49 -12.72 -45.40
C GLU A 24 11.02 -12.71 -45.16
N LYS A 25 11.53 -13.50 -44.20
CA LYS A 25 12.96 -13.63 -43.86
C LYS A 25 13.63 -12.29 -43.55
N THR A 26 12.93 -11.45 -42.79
CA THR A 26 13.44 -10.15 -42.31
C THR A 26 13.80 -10.19 -40.83
N ILE A 27 13.31 -11.20 -40.08
CA ILE A 27 13.54 -11.35 -38.64
C ILE A 27 14.18 -12.71 -38.36
N LEU A 28 15.41 -12.73 -37.84
CA LEU A 28 16.09 -13.96 -37.43
C LEU A 28 15.50 -14.52 -36.13
N ALA A 29 15.23 -15.83 -36.10
CA ALA A 29 14.87 -16.57 -34.89
C ALA A 29 16.13 -16.82 -34.04
N LYS A 30 16.61 -15.76 -33.37
CA LYS A 30 17.93 -15.72 -32.69
C LYS A 30 18.17 -16.86 -31.71
N ASN A 31 17.16 -17.26 -30.93
CA ASN A 31 17.31 -18.35 -29.96
C ASN A 31 17.57 -19.70 -30.63
N ILE A 32 16.91 -19.96 -31.76
CA ILE A 32 17.10 -21.18 -32.56
C ILE A 32 18.47 -21.12 -33.24
N LEU A 33 18.82 -19.97 -33.83
CA LEU A 33 20.13 -19.78 -34.45
C LEU A 33 21.28 -19.96 -33.46
N LEU A 34 21.16 -19.41 -32.24
CA LEU A 34 22.15 -19.57 -31.18
C LEU A 34 22.26 -21.02 -30.73
N ASP A 35 21.15 -21.72 -30.49
CA ASP A 35 21.15 -23.14 -30.11
C ASP A 35 21.85 -24.01 -31.17
N LEU A 36 21.58 -23.77 -32.45
CA LEU A 36 22.21 -24.51 -33.56
C LEU A 36 23.72 -24.23 -33.65
N VAL A 37 24.12 -22.99 -33.43
CA VAL A 37 25.54 -22.59 -33.47
C VAL A 37 26.31 -23.10 -32.25
N GLU A 38 25.69 -23.10 -31.06
CA GLU A 38 26.26 -23.70 -29.84
C GLU A 38 26.46 -25.22 -29.98
N LYS A 39 25.55 -25.89 -30.69
CA LYS A 39 25.66 -27.32 -31.04
C LYS A 39 26.58 -27.59 -32.23
N THR A 40 27.25 -26.58 -32.77
CA THR A 40 28.13 -26.69 -33.94
C THR A 40 27.42 -27.33 -35.15
N ASP A 41 26.17 -26.93 -35.42
CA ASP A 41 25.39 -27.42 -36.58
C ASP A 41 26.23 -27.23 -37.87
N PRO A 42 26.59 -28.32 -38.57
CA PRO A 42 27.49 -28.25 -39.73
C PRO A 42 26.96 -27.39 -40.87
N THR A 43 25.62 -27.27 -40.98
CA THR A 43 24.96 -26.47 -42.02
C THR A 43 25.17 -24.98 -41.76
N ILE A 44 24.93 -24.54 -40.52
CA ILE A 44 25.12 -23.13 -40.15
C ILE A 44 26.60 -22.77 -40.21
N ILE A 45 27.46 -23.58 -39.60
CA ILE A 45 28.91 -23.32 -39.59
C ILE A 45 29.47 -23.33 -41.02
N GLY A 46 29.01 -24.24 -41.87
CA GLY A 46 29.38 -24.28 -43.29
C GLY A 46 28.97 -23.03 -44.07
N LEU A 47 27.77 -22.51 -43.86
CA LEU A 47 27.30 -21.28 -44.50
C LEU A 47 28.09 -20.04 -44.05
N LEU A 48 28.46 -19.97 -42.76
CA LEU A 48 29.28 -18.90 -42.23
C LEU A 48 30.73 -18.98 -42.75
N LEU A 49 31.28 -20.19 -42.91
CA LEU A 49 32.60 -20.42 -43.52
C LEU A 49 32.64 -20.09 -45.02
N GLY A 50 31.52 -20.28 -45.72
CA GLY A 50 31.40 -20.04 -47.16
C GLY A 50 31.34 -18.56 -47.55
N ASN A 51 31.18 -17.65 -46.57
CA ASN A 51 31.21 -16.20 -46.80
C ASN A 51 32.51 -15.63 -46.24
N ASP A 52 33.34 -15.01 -47.09
CA ASP A 52 34.66 -14.52 -46.70
C ASP A 52 34.64 -13.48 -45.57
N GLU A 53 33.60 -12.64 -45.51
CA GLU A 53 33.50 -11.59 -44.50
C GLU A 53 33.04 -12.15 -43.15
N LEU A 54 32.07 -13.06 -43.16
CA LEU A 54 31.64 -13.80 -41.95
C LEU A 54 32.76 -14.71 -41.43
N LYS A 55 33.50 -15.36 -42.34
CA LYS A 55 34.66 -16.19 -42.02
C LYS A 55 35.73 -15.37 -41.29
N ARG A 56 36.12 -14.21 -41.84
CA ARG A 56 37.08 -13.30 -41.20
C ARG A 56 36.60 -12.80 -39.84
N HIS A 57 35.31 -12.55 -39.68
CA HIS A 57 34.78 -11.94 -38.47
C HIS A 57 34.55 -12.95 -37.34
N PHE A 58 34.09 -14.17 -37.67
CA PHE A 58 33.64 -15.15 -36.68
C PHE A 58 34.54 -16.39 -36.59
N PHE A 59 35.63 -16.47 -37.34
CA PHE A 59 36.60 -17.56 -37.23
C PHE A 59 37.99 -17.04 -36.99
N VAL A 60 38.83 -17.86 -36.37
CA VAL A 60 40.25 -17.62 -36.18
C VAL A 60 41.02 -18.87 -36.58
N GLU A 61 42.11 -18.69 -37.30
CA GLU A 61 42.99 -19.80 -37.68
C GLU A 61 43.98 -20.07 -36.54
N VAL A 62 43.98 -21.31 -36.05
CA VAL A 62 44.90 -21.79 -35.02
C VAL A 62 45.55 -23.06 -35.55
N ASN A 63 46.86 -23.01 -35.80
CA ASN A 63 47.65 -24.13 -36.33
C ASN A 63 47.06 -24.75 -37.62
N GLY A 64 46.56 -23.93 -38.54
CA GLY A 64 45.97 -24.39 -39.80
C GLY A 64 44.51 -24.86 -39.70
N VAL A 65 43.88 -24.76 -38.53
CA VAL A 65 42.48 -25.12 -38.31
C VAL A 65 41.67 -23.86 -38.00
N LEU A 66 40.52 -23.72 -38.67
CA LEU A 66 39.59 -22.62 -38.40
C LEU A 66 38.69 -22.95 -37.20
N VAL A 67 38.80 -22.13 -36.16
CA VAL A 67 38.02 -22.24 -34.94
C VAL A 67 36.94 -21.17 -34.93
N PHE A 68 35.69 -21.58 -34.71
CA PHE A 68 34.55 -20.66 -34.64
C PHE A 68 34.52 -19.91 -33.29
N LYS A 69 34.45 -18.59 -33.36
CA LYS A 69 34.41 -17.68 -32.21
C LYS A 69 32.97 -17.52 -31.72
N LEU A 70 32.45 -18.55 -31.05
CA LEU A 70 31.08 -18.61 -30.55
C LEU A 70 30.67 -17.36 -29.74
N GLN A 71 31.55 -16.89 -28.85
CA GLN A 71 31.28 -15.73 -28.01
C GLN A 71 31.18 -14.43 -28.82
N ASP A 72 32.01 -14.25 -29.84
CA ASP A 72 31.97 -13.08 -30.73
C ASP A 72 30.68 -13.07 -31.57
N PHE A 73 30.25 -14.25 -32.04
CA PHE A 73 28.99 -14.39 -32.79
C PHE A 73 27.77 -14.12 -31.92
N ARG A 74 27.75 -14.63 -30.69
CA ARG A 74 26.70 -14.36 -29.70
C ARG A 74 26.61 -12.86 -29.39
N PHE A 75 27.75 -12.23 -29.13
CA PHE A 75 27.83 -10.79 -28.87
C PHE A 75 27.35 -9.96 -30.08
N PHE A 76 27.70 -10.36 -31.30
CA PHE A 76 27.24 -9.71 -32.52
C PHE A 76 25.72 -9.73 -32.66
N LEU A 77 25.07 -10.89 -32.42
CA LEU A 77 23.60 -11.02 -32.46
C LEU A 77 22.90 -10.13 -31.42
N ASP A 78 23.54 -9.88 -30.27
CA ASP A 78 23.01 -9.07 -29.18
C ASP A 78 23.21 -7.55 -29.37
N LYS A 79 24.26 -7.12 -30.10
CA LYS A 79 24.65 -5.71 -30.26
C LYS A 79 23.66 -4.86 -31.09
N HIS A 80 22.97 -5.43 -32.07
CA HIS A 80 22.13 -4.69 -33.02
C HIS A 80 20.73 -4.30 -32.50
N ARG A 81 20.59 -3.89 -31.23
CA ARG A 81 19.25 -3.67 -30.63
C ARG A 81 18.78 -2.22 -30.43
N ILE A 82 19.63 -1.21 -30.24
CA ILE A 82 19.16 0.18 -30.01
C ILE A 82 20.24 1.21 -30.44
N ASN A 83 19.85 2.21 -31.25
CA ASN A 83 20.67 3.40 -31.53
C ASN A 83 20.68 4.35 -30.32
N ASN A 84 21.86 4.89 -29.98
CA ASN A 84 22.13 5.91 -28.95
C ASN A 84 22.17 5.44 -27.48
N SER A 85 23.28 4.77 -27.09
CA SER A 85 23.67 4.65 -25.67
C SER A 85 25.15 4.94 -25.49
N TYR A 86 25.49 5.82 -24.55
CA TYR A 86 26.87 6.23 -24.19
C TYR A 86 27.50 5.31 -23.13
N THR A 87 27.05 4.06 -23.02
CA THR A 87 27.67 3.04 -22.15
C THR A 87 28.24 1.92 -23.01
N LYS A 88 29.28 1.21 -22.52
CA LYS A 88 29.82 0.01 -23.19
C LYS A 88 28.77 -1.12 -23.30
N TYR A 89 27.69 -1.04 -22.53
CA TYR A 89 26.63 -2.06 -22.44
C TYR A 89 25.26 -1.44 -22.75
N ALA A 90 25.02 -1.16 -24.03
CA ALA A 90 23.90 -0.35 -24.49
C ALA A 90 22.49 -0.83 -24.06
N ASN A 91 22.31 -2.12 -23.69
CA ASN A 91 20.98 -2.73 -23.52
C ASN A 91 20.79 -3.55 -22.22
N ARG A 92 21.69 -3.47 -21.23
CA ARG A 92 21.57 -4.21 -19.97
C ARG A 92 22.05 -3.37 -18.78
N ILE A 93 21.16 -3.14 -17.82
CA ILE A 93 21.52 -2.68 -16.46
C ILE A 93 21.90 -3.93 -15.65
N GLY A 94 23.08 -3.95 -15.04
CA GLY A 94 23.56 -5.08 -14.25
C GLY A 94 24.95 -4.84 -13.67
N LEU A 95 25.36 -5.71 -12.76
CA LEU A 95 26.70 -5.69 -12.17
C LEU A 95 27.72 -6.37 -13.09
N THR A 96 28.93 -5.82 -13.18
CA THR A 96 30.02 -6.29 -14.04
C THR A 96 31.34 -6.29 -13.27
N ASP A 97 32.23 -7.23 -13.60
CA ASP A 97 33.62 -7.27 -13.14
C ASP A 97 34.57 -6.39 -13.99
N GLY A 98 34.01 -5.63 -14.94
CA GLY A 98 34.74 -4.80 -15.91
C GLY A 98 34.86 -5.45 -17.30
N ASN A 99 34.75 -6.78 -17.40
CA ASN A 99 34.88 -7.53 -18.65
C ASN A 99 33.59 -8.24 -19.08
N ARG A 100 32.83 -8.80 -18.13
CA ARG A 100 31.56 -9.51 -18.38
C ARG A 100 30.51 -9.14 -17.34
N PHE A 101 29.25 -9.44 -17.61
CA PHE A 101 28.19 -9.34 -16.60
C PHE A 101 28.34 -10.47 -15.57
N LEU A 102 28.14 -10.14 -14.29
CA LEU A 102 28.25 -11.13 -13.21
C LEU A 102 27.25 -12.28 -13.37
N LYS A 103 26.05 -12.01 -13.89
CA LYS A 103 25.02 -13.04 -14.12
C LYS A 103 25.37 -14.05 -15.22
N ASP A 104 26.32 -13.71 -16.09
CA ASP A 104 26.81 -14.57 -17.15
C ASP A 104 28.07 -15.34 -16.69
N SER A 105 28.48 -15.17 -15.43
CA SER A 105 29.57 -15.90 -14.78
C SER A 105 29.00 -17.07 -13.96
N SER A 106 29.51 -18.27 -14.18
CA SER A 106 29.29 -19.42 -13.27
C SER A 106 30.05 -19.30 -11.96
N ASP A 107 31.03 -18.38 -11.90
CA ASP A 107 31.99 -18.31 -10.80
C ASP A 107 31.49 -17.44 -9.63
N ILE A 108 30.34 -16.77 -9.81
CA ILE A 108 29.83 -15.77 -8.87
C ILE A 108 28.33 -16.01 -8.65
N VAL A 109 27.96 -16.36 -7.42
CA VAL A 109 26.57 -16.45 -6.98
C VAL A 109 26.22 -15.21 -6.17
N LEU A 110 25.14 -14.53 -6.55
CA LEU A 110 24.51 -13.52 -5.68
C LEU A 110 23.71 -14.27 -4.62
N ASP A 111 24.35 -14.57 -3.50
CA ASP A 111 23.70 -15.18 -2.35
C ASP A 111 23.27 -14.09 -1.37
N PHE A 112 22.01 -14.13 -0.95
CA PHE A 112 21.54 -13.30 0.16
C PHE A 112 21.84 -14.07 1.44
N PRO A 113 22.91 -13.70 2.18
CA PRO A 113 23.32 -14.48 3.34
C PRO A 113 22.14 -14.58 4.31
N PHE A 114 21.85 -15.80 4.76
CA PHE A 114 20.76 -16.14 5.67
C PHE A 114 19.33 -16.16 5.09
N LYS A 115 19.14 -16.05 3.76
CA LYS A 115 17.79 -16.19 3.13
C LYS A 115 17.08 -17.50 3.47
N ASP A 116 17.88 -18.56 3.61
CA ASP A 116 17.44 -19.92 3.91
C ASP A 116 17.53 -20.21 5.41
N CYS A 117 17.54 -19.17 6.26
CA CYS A 117 17.59 -19.33 7.70
C CYS A 117 16.27 -18.94 8.38
N VAL A 118 15.99 -19.60 9.50
CA VAL A 118 14.94 -19.26 10.44
C VAL A 118 15.57 -18.63 11.66
N LEU A 119 15.09 -17.43 12.00
CA LEU A 119 15.52 -16.70 13.18
C LEU A 119 14.39 -16.70 14.22
N ASN A 120 14.66 -17.30 15.38
CA ASN A 120 13.72 -17.28 16.50
C ASN A 120 13.43 -15.83 16.94
N GLY A 121 14.47 -14.99 17.02
CA GLY A 121 14.35 -13.53 17.14
C GLY A 121 13.56 -13.12 18.36
N GLY A 122 14.20 -13.14 19.54
CA GLY A 122 13.57 -12.70 20.78
C GLY A 122 13.18 -11.23 20.68
N GLN A 123 11.97 -10.89 21.08
CA GLN A 123 11.47 -9.52 20.96
C GLN A 123 11.75 -8.74 22.24
N SER A 124 11.54 -9.31 23.41
CA SER A 124 11.76 -8.59 24.67
C SER A 124 13.21 -8.61 25.15
N THR A 125 13.60 -7.63 25.97
CA THR A 125 14.87 -7.66 26.71
C THR A 125 15.01 -8.89 27.62
N GLU A 126 13.89 -9.39 28.18
CA GLU A 126 13.85 -10.64 28.96
C GLU A 126 14.16 -11.87 28.09
N GLU A 127 13.74 -11.87 26.82
CA GLU A 127 14.08 -12.89 25.82
C GLU A 127 15.48 -12.68 25.20
N GLY A 128 16.11 -11.54 25.46
CA GLY A 128 17.41 -11.11 24.94
C GLY A 128 18.60 -11.35 25.87
N GLU A 129 18.38 -11.87 27.08
CA GLU A 129 19.44 -12.35 27.97
C GLU A 129 19.37 -13.89 28.04
N GLU A 130 20.49 -14.57 27.77
CA GLU A 130 20.58 -16.01 27.99
C GLU A 130 21.41 -16.34 29.24
N ILE A 131 20.89 -17.28 30.01
CA ILE A 131 21.56 -17.85 31.17
C ILE A 131 22.33 -19.08 30.68
N TYR A 132 23.64 -19.09 30.89
CA TYR A 132 24.47 -20.26 30.63
C TYR A 132 25.30 -20.63 31.86
N PHE A 133 25.75 -21.87 31.90
CA PHE A 133 26.54 -22.41 33.00
C PHE A 133 27.97 -22.62 32.52
N LYS A 134 28.89 -21.75 32.95
CA LYS A 134 30.31 -21.84 32.59
C LYS A 134 31.01 -22.83 33.49
N ARG A 135 31.69 -23.82 32.91
CA ARG A 135 32.48 -24.77 33.70
C ARG A 135 33.70 -24.08 34.30
N ASN A 136 33.87 -24.17 35.62
CA ASN A 136 35.09 -23.78 36.30
C ASN A 136 36.03 -24.99 36.33
N ASN A 137 37.16 -24.91 35.64
CA ASN A 137 38.14 -26.00 35.58
C ASN A 137 39.05 -26.08 36.82
N ASP A 138 38.94 -25.10 37.73
CA ASP A 138 39.87 -24.91 38.85
C ASP A 138 39.29 -25.27 40.24
N GLN A 139 38.10 -25.91 40.32
CA GLN A 139 37.45 -26.27 41.59
C GLN A 139 36.86 -27.69 41.59
N SER A 140 36.74 -28.30 42.78
CA SER A 140 36.25 -29.67 42.97
C SER A 140 34.75 -29.84 42.67
N ASP A 141 34.33 -31.10 42.51
CA ASP A 141 33.07 -31.56 41.88
C ASP A 141 31.75 -30.92 42.35
N SER A 142 31.74 -30.20 43.48
CA SER A 142 30.55 -29.56 44.03
C SER A 142 30.26 -28.14 43.51
N GLN A 143 31.21 -27.49 42.83
CA GLN A 143 31.04 -26.13 42.24
C GLN A 143 31.51 -26.04 40.77
N LEU A 144 31.32 -27.11 40.00
CA LEU A 144 31.82 -27.22 38.62
C LEU A 144 31.27 -26.16 37.66
N TYR A 145 30.12 -25.55 37.94
CA TYR A 145 29.44 -24.65 37.02
C TYR A 145 29.03 -23.33 37.67
N LYS A 146 29.45 -22.21 37.07
CA LYS A 146 29.02 -20.87 37.44
C LYS A 146 27.90 -20.41 36.52
N LYS A 147 26.76 -20.02 37.10
CA LYS A 147 25.66 -19.39 36.38
C LYS A 147 26.08 -17.99 35.94
N GLU A 148 26.13 -17.76 34.63
CA GLU A 148 26.43 -16.46 34.04
C GLU A 148 25.29 -16.03 33.12
N LYS A 149 25.18 -14.72 32.90
CA LYS A 149 24.24 -14.11 31.97
C LYS A 149 25.01 -13.42 30.87
N ARG A 150 24.57 -13.58 29.62
CA ARG A 150 25.07 -12.79 28.48
C ARG A 150 23.92 -12.36 27.60
N LYS A 151 24.16 -11.38 26.73
CA LYS A 151 23.24 -11.07 25.65
C LYS A 151 23.07 -12.32 24.78
N ARG A 152 21.81 -12.67 24.52
CA ARG A 152 21.44 -13.81 23.68
C ARG A 152 22.09 -13.65 22.32
N GLN A 153 22.80 -14.68 21.90
CA GLN A 153 23.28 -14.77 20.53
C GLN A 153 22.10 -15.22 19.66
N GLU A 154 21.76 -14.42 18.66
CA GLU A 154 20.74 -14.77 17.68
C GLU A 154 21.25 -15.94 16.83
N ILE A 155 20.56 -17.09 16.93
CA ILE A 155 20.91 -18.30 16.20
C ILE A 155 20.08 -18.35 14.91
N PHE A 156 20.77 -18.41 13.78
CA PHE A 156 20.18 -18.64 12.48
C PHE A 156 20.17 -20.15 12.20
N PHE A 157 18.99 -20.76 12.24
CA PHE A 157 18.84 -22.17 11.86
C PHE A 157 18.71 -22.26 10.35
N ASN A 158 19.67 -22.89 9.67
CA ASN A 158 19.56 -23.11 8.22
C ASN A 158 18.48 -24.16 7.94
N GLN A 159 17.57 -23.87 7.01
CA GLN A 159 16.42 -24.71 6.67
C GLN A 159 16.80 -26.11 6.18
N THR A 160 17.95 -26.25 5.51
CA THR A 160 18.44 -27.53 5.01
C THR A 160 19.21 -28.31 6.07
N LEU A 161 20.06 -27.61 6.83
CA LEU A 161 20.99 -28.26 7.78
C LEU A 161 20.38 -28.50 9.17
N ALA A 162 19.38 -27.72 9.57
CA ALA A 162 18.80 -27.72 10.92
C ALA A 162 17.28 -27.89 10.89
N PHE A 163 16.78 -28.75 9.99
CA PHE A 163 15.35 -28.97 9.80
C PHE A 163 14.67 -29.52 11.07
N ASP A 164 15.34 -30.43 11.80
CA ASP A 164 14.82 -31.00 13.06
C ASP A 164 14.62 -29.93 14.15
N GLU A 165 15.59 -29.01 14.29
CA GLU A 165 15.48 -27.88 15.22
C GLU A 165 14.36 -26.92 14.83
N ILE A 166 14.20 -26.67 13.53
CA ILE A 166 13.16 -25.79 12.99
C ILE A 166 11.77 -26.41 13.18
N ASP A 167 11.61 -27.70 12.89
CA ASP A 167 10.35 -28.42 13.08
C ASP A 167 9.96 -28.40 14.54
N ARG A 168 10.90 -28.73 15.44
CA ARG A 168 10.68 -28.59 16.89
C ARG A 168 10.39 -27.15 17.28
N LEU A 169 10.98 -26.14 16.64
CA LEU A 169 10.71 -24.73 16.95
C LEU A 169 9.28 -24.35 16.58
N PHE A 170 8.81 -24.80 15.42
CA PHE A 170 7.49 -24.52 14.85
C PHE A 170 6.38 -25.44 15.35
N ASP A 171 6.73 -26.49 16.09
CA ASP A 171 5.76 -27.30 16.79
C ASP A 171 4.87 -26.43 17.67
N ALA A 172 3.59 -26.83 17.75
CA ALA A 172 2.58 -26.08 18.47
C ALA A 172 2.86 -26.13 19.97
N LYS A 173 3.56 -25.10 20.45
CA LYS A 173 3.92 -24.90 21.86
C LYS A 173 3.02 -23.88 22.55
N ALA A 174 2.34 -23.04 21.77
CA ALA A 174 1.35 -22.12 22.32
C ALA A 174 0.08 -22.90 22.73
N PHE A 175 -0.73 -22.29 23.61
CA PHE A 175 -1.98 -22.84 24.19
C PHE A 175 -1.85 -23.73 25.44
N SER A 176 -0.68 -23.78 26.09
CA SER A 176 -0.47 -24.62 27.28
C SER A 176 -0.83 -23.98 28.63
N LYS A 177 -1.18 -22.67 28.69
CA LYS A 177 -1.54 -21.94 29.93
C LYS A 177 -2.42 -20.72 29.65
N PHE A 178 -3.70 -20.93 29.39
CA PHE A 178 -4.65 -19.83 29.13
C PHE A 178 -5.14 -19.16 30.40
N SER A 179 -5.50 -17.90 30.27
CA SER A 179 -6.26 -17.17 31.29
C SER A 179 -7.25 -16.27 30.58
N ARG A 180 -8.53 -16.36 30.95
CA ARG A 180 -9.57 -15.47 30.44
C ARG A 180 -9.66 -14.29 31.39
N TYR A 181 -9.63 -13.09 30.82
CA TYR A 181 -9.86 -11.86 31.57
C TYR A 181 -11.28 -11.39 31.24
N THR A 182 -12.09 -11.24 32.29
CA THR A 182 -13.45 -10.71 32.24
C THR A 182 -13.52 -9.42 33.06
N ALA A 183 -14.65 -8.70 32.99
CA ALA A 183 -14.89 -7.55 33.89
C ALA A 183 -14.73 -7.94 35.37
N ASP A 184 -15.04 -9.19 35.72
CA ASP A 184 -14.95 -9.75 37.07
C ASP A 184 -13.58 -10.36 37.40
N GLY A 185 -12.57 -10.13 36.55
CA GLY A 185 -11.19 -10.59 36.76
C GLY A 185 -10.80 -11.85 35.99
N LYS A 186 -9.79 -12.56 36.50
CA LYS A 186 -9.08 -13.67 35.83
C LYS A 186 -9.76 -15.01 36.09
N GLN A 187 -10.14 -15.72 35.03
CA GLN A 187 -10.76 -17.05 35.06
C GLN A 187 -9.88 -18.09 34.35
N ALA A 188 -9.95 -19.34 34.80
CA ALA A 188 -9.35 -20.48 34.11
C ALA A 188 -10.12 -20.79 32.82
N VAL A 189 -9.43 -21.31 31.80
CA VAL A 189 -10.03 -21.64 30.50
C VAL A 189 -9.79 -23.12 30.21
N GLY A 190 -10.87 -23.83 29.83
CA GLY A 190 -10.79 -25.18 29.27
C GLY A 190 -10.62 -25.18 27.74
N GLU A 191 -11.44 -24.40 27.03
CA GLU A 191 -11.40 -24.27 25.56
C GLU A 191 -11.75 -22.84 25.10
N ILE A 192 -11.26 -22.47 23.90
CA ILE A 192 -11.60 -21.22 23.21
C ILE A 192 -12.99 -21.36 22.58
N LYS A 193 -13.92 -20.47 22.92
CA LYS A 193 -15.26 -20.44 22.32
C LYS A 193 -15.16 -20.19 20.81
N ARG A 194 -15.99 -20.88 20.03
CA ARG A 194 -16.00 -20.78 18.57
C ARG A 194 -17.34 -20.35 18.02
N ARG A 195 -17.30 -19.66 16.89
CA ARG A 195 -18.46 -19.42 16.02
C ARG A 195 -18.71 -20.65 15.13
N SER A 196 -19.81 -20.64 14.39
CA SER A 196 -20.20 -21.71 13.46
C SER A 196 -19.17 -21.98 12.35
N ASP A 197 -18.39 -20.96 11.97
CA ASP A 197 -17.29 -21.03 10.99
C ASP A 197 -15.94 -21.51 11.59
N GLY A 198 -15.93 -21.87 12.88
CA GLY A 198 -14.77 -22.31 13.63
C GLY A 198 -13.78 -21.20 14.02
N THR A 199 -14.09 -19.93 13.76
CA THR A 199 -13.30 -18.78 14.23
C THR A 199 -13.51 -18.52 15.73
N PRO A 200 -12.59 -17.82 16.42
CA PRO A 200 -12.77 -17.48 17.83
C PRO A 200 -13.99 -16.59 18.03
N ALA A 201 -14.85 -16.95 18.98
CA ALA A 201 -15.96 -16.13 19.43
C ALA A 201 -15.57 -15.15 20.55
N GLU A 202 -14.30 -15.12 20.94
CA GLU A 202 -13.75 -14.27 21.99
C GLU A 202 -12.43 -13.61 21.55
N ASN A 203 -12.08 -12.50 22.20
CA ASN A 203 -10.81 -11.80 21.96
C ASN A 203 -9.67 -12.51 22.70
N LEU A 204 -8.52 -12.64 22.05
CA LEU A 204 -7.37 -13.38 22.57
C LEU A 204 -6.15 -12.47 22.77
N ILE A 205 -5.50 -12.58 23.93
CA ILE A 205 -4.19 -11.98 24.20
C ILE A 205 -3.20 -13.12 24.42
N ILE A 206 -2.15 -13.17 23.59
CA ILE A 206 -1.13 -14.22 23.64
C ILE A 206 0.19 -13.59 24.06
N LYS A 207 0.75 -14.05 25.19
CA LYS A 207 2.09 -13.67 25.64
C LYS A 207 3.10 -14.72 25.19
N GLY A 208 4.11 -14.29 24.44
CA GLY A 208 5.25 -15.12 24.03
C GLY A 208 5.86 -14.63 22.72
N ASN A 209 6.87 -15.37 22.22
CA ASN A 209 7.47 -15.09 20.93
C ASN A 209 6.42 -15.23 19.82
N ASN A 210 6.24 -14.16 19.04
CA ASN A 210 5.18 -14.11 18.05
C ASN A 210 5.37 -15.12 16.89
N LEU A 211 6.59 -15.51 16.51
CA LEU A 211 6.81 -16.50 15.47
C LEU A 211 6.21 -17.86 15.89
N ILE A 212 6.49 -18.29 17.11
CA ILE A 212 5.95 -19.52 17.69
C ILE A 212 4.43 -19.43 17.86
N ALA A 213 3.92 -18.26 18.29
CA ALA A 213 2.49 -18.02 18.41
C ALA A 213 1.78 -18.11 17.05
N LEU A 214 2.33 -17.50 16.00
CA LEU A 214 1.78 -17.52 14.65
C LEU A 214 1.74 -18.94 14.06
N HIS A 215 2.81 -19.73 14.23
CA HIS A 215 2.82 -21.13 13.80
C HIS A 215 1.79 -21.99 14.56
N SER A 216 1.59 -21.72 15.85
CA SER A 216 0.56 -22.38 16.64
C SER A 216 -0.85 -21.99 16.20
N LEU A 217 -1.09 -20.70 15.91
CA LEU A 217 -2.35 -20.18 15.38
C LEU A 217 -2.66 -20.76 13.99
N ALA A 218 -1.64 -20.97 13.15
CA ALA A 218 -1.82 -21.48 11.80
C ALA A 218 -2.42 -22.90 11.76
N LYS A 219 -2.29 -23.71 12.82
CA LYS A 219 -2.98 -25.01 12.89
C LYS A 219 -4.50 -24.88 12.94
N GLN A 220 -5.04 -23.73 13.35
CA GLN A 220 -6.47 -23.53 13.58
C GLN A 220 -7.09 -22.43 12.70
N PHE A 221 -6.31 -21.39 12.37
CA PHE A 221 -6.81 -20.15 11.76
C PHE A 221 -6.19 -19.85 10.38
N LYS A 222 -5.53 -20.83 9.76
CA LYS A 222 -5.04 -20.69 8.38
C LYS A 222 -6.20 -20.31 7.45
N GLY A 223 -6.02 -19.27 6.65
CA GLY A 223 -7.06 -18.80 5.73
C GLY A 223 -8.25 -18.09 6.38
N LYS A 224 -8.19 -17.73 7.67
CA LYS A 224 -9.35 -17.17 8.40
C LYS A 224 -9.17 -15.73 8.88
N VAL A 225 -7.95 -15.17 8.79
CA VAL A 225 -7.68 -13.83 9.30
C VAL A 225 -8.04 -12.79 8.25
N LYS A 226 -8.98 -11.89 8.56
CA LYS A 226 -9.44 -10.85 7.63
C LYS A 226 -8.47 -9.66 7.53
N LEU A 227 -7.88 -9.27 8.66
CA LEU A 227 -6.99 -8.12 8.73
C LEU A 227 -5.83 -8.42 9.68
N ILE A 228 -4.62 -8.08 9.26
CA ILE A 228 -3.43 -8.06 10.10
C ILE A 228 -2.90 -6.62 10.12
N TYR A 229 -2.63 -6.09 11.30
CA TYR A 229 -1.89 -4.85 11.47
C TYR A 229 -0.70 -5.12 12.38
N ILE A 230 0.50 -4.71 11.96
CA ILE A 230 1.73 -4.85 12.73
C ILE A 230 2.56 -3.58 12.69
N ASP A 231 3.18 -3.28 13.83
CA ASP A 231 4.14 -2.19 14.04
C ASP A 231 5.48 -2.80 14.51
N PRO A 232 6.27 -3.37 13.57
CA PRO A 232 7.56 -4.00 13.89
C PRO A 232 8.61 -2.98 14.35
N PRO A 233 9.72 -3.41 15.00
CA PRO A 233 10.83 -2.51 15.33
C PRO A 233 11.42 -1.88 14.08
N TYR A 234 11.73 -0.58 14.12
CA TYR A 234 12.21 0.20 12.96
C TYR A 234 13.73 0.18 12.76
N ASN A 235 14.46 -0.55 13.61
CA ASN A 235 15.91 -0.67 13.58
C ASN A 235 16.63 0.68 13.66
N THR A 236 16.16 1.57 14.54
CA THR A 236 16.68 2.95 14.66
C THR A 236 17.99 3.04 15.44
N GLY A 237 18.42 1.96 16.08
CA GLY A 237 19.62 1.89 16.92
C GLY A 237 19.43 2.50 18.32
N ASN A 238 18.23 2.96 18.68
CA ASN A 238 17.93 3.52 19.99
C ASN A 238 17.35 2.45 20.93
N ASP A 239 18.03 2.21 22.06
CA ASP A 239 17.61 1.25 23.11
C ASP A 239 16.45 1.78 23.99
N GLY A 240 15.67 2.76 23.51
CA GLY A 240 14.63 3.44 24.30
C GLY A 240 13.34 2.63 24.50
N PHE A 241 13.07 1.66 23.62
CA PHE A 241 11.94 0.74 23.72
C PHE A 241 12.41 -0.64 24.23
N LYS A 242 11.55 -1.37 24.95
CA LYS A 242 11.83 -2.69 25.56
C LYS A 242 12.12 -3.84 24.56
N TYR A 243 12.43 -3.52 23.30
CA TYR A 243 12.67 -4.46 22.21
C TYR A 243 14.06 -4.24 21.61
N ASN A 244 14.67 -5.29 21.05
CA ASN A 244 15.99 -5.19 20.43
C ASN A 244 15.90 -4.37 19.13
N ASP A 245 16.39 -3.12 19.14
CA ASP A 245 16.34 -2.19 17.99
C ASP A 245 17.72 -2.03 17.31
N LYS A 246 18.62 -3.00 17.52
CA LYS A 246 19.99 -3.06 16.99
C LYS A 246 20.21 -4.35 16.21
N PHE A 247 19.45 -4.52 15.13
CA PHE A 247 19.67 -5.62 14.20
C PHE A 247 20.60 -5.16 13.07
N ASN A 248 21.48 -6.05 12.61
CA ASN A 248 22.03 -5.88 11.27
C ASN A 248 20.85 -5.99 10.27
N HIS A 249 20.83 -5.21 9.20
CA HIS A 249 19.73 -5.21 8.22
C HIS A 249 19.39 -6.62 7.72
N SER A 250 20.39 -7.49 7.49
CA SER A 250 20.15 -8.88 7.09
C SER A 250 19.40 -9.69 8.16
N THR A 251 19.71 -9.47 9.43
CA THR A 251 19.02 -10.08 10.57
C THR A 251 17.57 -9.58 10.65
N TRP A 252 17.34 -8.28 10.48
CA TRP A 252 16.00 -7.69 10.49
C TRP A 252 15.13 -8.22 9.35
N LEU A 253 15.68 -8.31 8.15
CA LEU A 253 14.95 -8.85 7.00
C LEU A 253 14.60 -10.34 7.20
N THR A 254 15.52 -11.14 7.75
CA THR A 254 15.25 -12.55 8.08
C THR A 254 14.14 -12.64 9.15
N PHE A 255 14.23 -11.82 10.20
CA PHE A 255 13.24 -11.72 11.26
C PHE A 255 11.84 -11.43 10.72
N MET A 256 11.73 -10.44 9.83
CA MET A 256 10.47 -10.04 9.20
C MET A 256 9.97 -11.09 8.23
N LYS A 257 10.84 -11.65 7.39
CA LYS A 257 10.50 -12.69 6.39
C LYS A 257 9.77 -13.86 7.03
N ASN A 258 10.36 -14.44 8.08
CA ASN A 258 9.77 -15.62 8.75
C ASN A 258 8.36 -15.33 9.31
N ARG A 259 8.10 -14.09 9.76
CA ARG A 259 6.80 -13.67 10.31
C ARG A 259 5.78 -13.33 9.23
N LEU A 260 6.22 -12.66 8.17
CA LEU A 260 5.36 -12.29 7.04
C LEU A 260 4.91 -13.52 6.24
N GLU A 261 5.77 -14.53 6.08
CA GLU A 261 5.43 -15.79 5.41
C GLU A 261 4.30 -16.54 6.13
N ILE A 262 4.35 -16.63 7.46
CA ILE A 262 3.28 -17.26 8.25
C ILE A 262 2.03 -16.36 8.32
N ALA A 263 2.19 -15.03 8.35
CA ALA A 263 1.08 -14.08 8.27
C ALA A 263 0.28 -14.23 6.96
N LYS A 264 0.94 -14.36 5.80
CA LYS A 264 0.28 -14.62 4.50
C LYS A 264 -0.55 -15.91 4.54
N LYS A 265 -0.05 -16.96 5.21
CA LYS A 265 -0.79 -18.23 5.38
C LYS A 265 -2.04 -18.09 6.26
N LEU A 266 -2.00 -17.20 7.26
CA LEU A 266 -3.14 -16.95 8.16
C LEU A 266 -4.26 -16.13 7.50
N LEU A 267 -3.91 -15.23 6.58
CA LEU A 267 -4.88 -14.39 5.89
C LEU A 267 -5.91 -15.21 5.09
N ALA A 268 -7.17 -14.79 5.18
CA ALA A 268 -8.22 -15.17 4.22
C ALA A 268 -7.89 -14.62 2.83
N ASP A 269 -8.49 -15.20 1.78
CA ASP A 269 -8.19 -14.81 0.38
C ASP A 269 -8.55 -13.35 0.10
N ASP A 270 -9.61 -12.85 0.72
CA ASP A 270 -10.04 -11.46 0.71
C ASP A 270 -9.42 -10.61 1.86
N GLY A 271 -8.38 -11.14 2.51
CA GLY A 271 -7.72 -10.55 3.65
C GLY A 271 -6.61 -9.57 3.29
N VAL A 272 -6.34 -8.63 4.19
CA VAL A 272 -5.34 -7.56 4.00
C VAL A 272 -4.37 -7.47 5.19
N ILE A 273 -3.15 -7.01 4.90
CA ILE A 273 -2.12 -6.74 5.91
C ILE A 273 -1.62 -5.30 5.80
N PHE A 274 -1.48 -4.66 6.95
CA PHE A 274 -0.92 -3.33 7.15
C PHE A 274 0.37 -3.49 7.96
N VAL A 275 1.50 -3.01 7.41
CA VAL A 275 2.80 -3.05 8.09
C VAL A 275 3.36 -1.65 8.19
N GLN A 276 3.46 -1.14 9.41
CA GLN A 276 4.02 0.17 9.69
C GLN A 276 5.54 0.14 9.74
N CYS A 277 6.18 1.22 9.29
CA CYS A 277 7.62 1.36 9.25
C CYS A 277 8.02 2.83 9.14
N ASP A 278 9.26 3.13 9.50
CA ASP A 278 9.88 4.42 9.20
C ASP A 278 10.79 4.39 7.95
N ASP A 279 11.44 5.52 7.67
CA ASP A 279 12.33 5.68 6.51
C ASP A 279 13.52 4.70 6.47
N ASN A 280 13.93 4.10 7.59
CA ASN A 280 15.13 3.25 7.62
C ASN A 280 14.89 1.92 6.91
N GLU A 281 13.75 1.27 7.17
CA GLU A 281 13.48 -0.10 6.70
C GLU A 281 12.39 -0.17 5.62
N GLN A 282 11.64 0.92 5.37
CA GLN A 282 10.44 0.87 4.51
C GLN A 282 10.73 0.37 3.09
N ALA A 283 11.85 0.78 2.49
CA ALA A 283 12.21 0.37 1.13
C ALA A 283 12.55 -1.13 1.06
N TYR A 284 13.30 -1.63 2.05
CA TYR A 284 13.68 -3.04 2.12
C TYR A 284 12.48 -3.93 2.47
N LEU A 285 11.64 -3.48 3.40
CA LEU A 285 10.38 -4.11 3.73
C LEU A 285 9.47 -4.21 2.51
N LYS A 286 9.38 -3.15 1.70
CA LYS A 286 8.58 -3.15 0.47
C LYS A 286 9.06 -4.21 -0.53
N ILE A 287 10.38 -4.35 -0.70
CA ILE A 287 10.96 -5.37 -1.58
C ILE A 287 10.66 -6.77 -1.03
N LEU A 288 10.83 -6.98 0.27
CA LEU A 288 10.52 -8.26 0.92
C LEU A 288 9.04 -8.62 0.81
N MET A 289 8.14 -7.65 0.99
CA MET A 289 6.70 -7.86 0.86
C MET A 289 6.29 -8.11 -0.59
N ASP A 290 6.92 -7.46 -1.58
CA ASP A 290 6.71 -7.81 -3.00
C ASP A 290 7.07 -9.28 -3.30
N GLU A 291 8.13 -9.81 -2.68
CA GLU A 291 8.51 -11.22 -2.83
C GLU A 291 7.48 -12.16 -2.17
N ILE A 292 7.06 -11.85 -0.94
CA ILE A 292 6.18 -12.74 -0.16
C ILE A 292 4.74 -12.68 -0.66
N PHE A 293 4.21 -11.48 -0.90
CA PHE A 293 2.80 -11.24 -1.25
C PHE A 293 2.55 -11.13 -2.75
N GLU A 294 3.59 -11.07 -3.57
CA GLU A 294 3.55 -10.72 -5.00
C GLU A 294 3.22 -9.24 -5.22
N ARG A 295 3.86 -8.63 -6.22
CA ARG A 295 3.82 -7.18 -6.44
C ARG A 295 2.44 -6.68 -6.86
N GLU A 296 1.70 -7.49 -7.60
CA GLU A 296 0.33 -7.23 -8.06
C GLU A 296 -0.65 -7.08 -6.89
N ASN A 297 -0.37 -7.73 -5.76
CA ASN A 297 -1.21 -7.69 -4.56
C ASN A 297 -0.93 -6.47 -3.68
N PHE A 298 0.02 -5.62 -4.06
CA PHE A 298 0.20 -4.30 -3.44
C PHE A 298 -1.04 -3.42 -3.70
N ILE A 299 -1.59 -2.85 -2.64
CA ILE A 299 -2.75 -1.96 -2.71
C ILE A 299 -2.27 -0.51 -2.67
N ASN A 300 -1.59 -0.11 -1.60
CA ASN A 300 -1.17 1.28 -1.40
C ASN A 300 -0.09 1.44 -0.32
N THR A 301 0.52 2.62 -0.26
CA THR A 301 1.32 3.08 0.88
C THR A 301 0.59 4.22 1.56
N ILE A 302 0.18 4.01 2.81
CA ILE A 302 -0.46 5.04 3.63
C ILE A 302 0.63 5.82 4.36
N ILE A 303 0.52 7.15 4.38
CA ILE A 303 1.46 8.07 5.00
C ILE A 303 0.76 8.74 6.18
N PRO A 304 0.92 8.22 7.41
CA PRO A 304 0.49 8.90 8.62
C PRO A 304 1.37 10.12 8.93
N GLU A 305 0.75 11.23 9.30
CA GLU A 305 1.41 12.38 9.90
C GLU A 305 1.70 12.12 11.38
N MET A 306 2.98 12.02 11.75
CA MET A 306 3.38 11.75 13.14
C MET A 306 3.25 12.97 14.05
N SER A 307 3.48 14.17 13.50
CA SER A 307 3.47 15.40 14.29
C SER A 307 3.41 16.61 13.38
N ASN A 308 2.73 17.65 13.86
CA ASN A 308 2.70 18.96 13.23
C ASN A 308 4.12 19.48 12.94
N ALA A 309 4.23 20.21 11.82
CA ALA A 309 5.41 20.96 11.42
C ALA A 309 5.68 22.20 12.31
N SER A 310 5.68 22.03 13.64
CA SER A 310 5.88 23.12 14.60
C SER A 310 6.82 22.73 15.75
N GLY A 311 7.32 23.74 16.48
CA GLY A 311 8.15 23.54 17.67
C GLY A 311 9.63 23.16 17.40
N ASN A 312 10.24 22.45 18.35
CA ASN A 312 11.69 22.19 18.36
C ASN A 312 12.18 21.35 17.17
N LYS A 313 11.33 20.48 16.59
CA LYS A 313 11.68 19.66 15.41
C LYS A 313 12.01 20.51 14.18
N ILE A 314 11.32 21.64 14.01
CA ILE A 314 11.51 22.56 12.89
C ILE A 314 12.71 23.50 13.13
N LYS A 315 13.06 23.81 14.37
CA LYS A 315 14.21 24.69 14.69
C LYS A 315 15.54 24.17 14.11
N HIS A 316 15.74 22.86 14.07
CA HIS A 316 16.94 22.25 13.47
C HIS A 316 16.88 22.23 11.94
N ALA A 317 15.68 22.11 11.36
CA ALA A 317 15.45 22.19 9.93
C ALA A 317 15.64 23.60 9.37
N ILE A 318 15.13 24.63 10.07
CA ILE A 318 15.32 26.04 9.72
C ILE A 318 16.81 26.42 9.76
N LYS A 319 17.59 25.82 10.66
CA LYS A 319 19.05 25.99 10.73
C LYS A 319 19.82 25.20 9.66
N GLY A 320 19.11 24.59 8.69
CA GLY A 320 19.70 23.87 7.56
C GLY A 320 20.39 22.55 7.92
N LYS A 321 20.21 22.03 9.14
CA LYS A 321 20.98 20.86 9.61
C LYS A 321 20.36 19.51 9.22
N LYS A 322 19.04 19.41 9.12
CA LYS A 322 18.32 18.16 8.80
C LYS A 322 16.87 18.44 8.40
N PHE A 323 16.32 17.67 7.46
CA PHE A 323 14.87 17.68 7.21
C PHE A 323 14.08 17.11 8.41
N PRO A 324 12.91 17.69 8.75
CA PRO A 324 12.12 17.20 9.85
C PRO A 324 11.46 15.86 9.48
N LYS A 325 11.57 14.86 10.35
CA LYS A 325 10.84 13.59 10.21
C LYS A 325 9.41 13.79 10.73
N LEU A 326 8.46 13.95 9.80
CA LEU A 326 7.06 14.26 10.09
C LEU A 326 6.10 13.13 9.71
N LYS A 327 6.62 12.07 9.09
CA LYS A 327 5.81 11.00 8.52
C LYS A 327 6.42 9.62 8.76
N GLU A 328 5.54 8.64 8.80
CA GLU A 328 5.86 7.21 8.73
C GLU A 328 5.16 6.62 7.50
N TYR A 329 5.30 5.32 7.31
CA TYR A 329 4.71 4.60 6.19
C TYR A 329 3.99 3.36 6.70
N ILE A 330 2.84 3.08 6.12
CA ILE A 330 2.12 1.83 6.33
C ILE A 330 1.93 1.19 4.97
N LEU A 331 2.59 0.06 4.74
CA LEU A 331 2.45 -0.73 3.53
C LEU A 331 1.19 -1.57 3.61
N LEU A 332 0.32 -1.48 2.61
CA LEU A 332 -0.92 -2.23 2.52
C LEU A 332 -0.87 -3.24 1.36
N TYR A 333 -1.03 -4.52 1.70
CA TYR A 333 -1.10 -5.64 0.77
C TYR A 333 -2.38 -6.44 0.98
N ALA A 334 -2.92 -6.98 -0.11
CA ALA A 334 -3.90 -8.05 -0.06
C ALA A 334 -3.21 -9.41 -0.05
N LYS A 335 -3.93 -10.46 0.36
CA LYS A 335 -3.56 -11.83 -0.01
C LYS A 335 -3.85 -12.10 -1.48
N ASP A 336 -5.05 -11.75 -1.94
CA ASP A 336 -5.44 -11.69 -3.35
C ASP A 336 -6.21 -10.39 -3.60
N LYS A 337 -5.60 -9.46 -4.35
CA LYS A 337 -6.18 -8.16 -4.63
C LYS A 337 -7.47 -8.22 -5.46
N ASN A 338 -7.73 -9.30 -6.19
CA ASN A 338 -8.95 -9.44 -6.98
C ASN A 338 -10.16 -9.83 -6.11
N GLN A 339 -9.95 -10.28 -4.88
CA GLN A 339 -11.01 -10.71 -3.97
C GLN A 339 -11.36 -9.69 -2.89
N ILE A 340 -10.60 -8.60 -2.77
CA ILE A 340 -10.86 -7.60 -1.74
C ILE A 340 -12.06 -6.72 -2.11
N ASN A 341 -12.84 -6.38 -1.09
CA ASN A 341 -13.84 -5.32 -1.16
C ASN A 341 -13.57 -4.33 -0.01
N LEU A 342 -12.76 -3.30 -0.30
CA LEU A 342 -12.41 -2.26 0.67
C LEU A 342 -13.32 -1.06 0.49
N THR A 343 -13.98 -0.66 1.58
CA THR A 343 -14.72 0.61 1.64
C THR A 343 -13.85 1.68 2.27
N ILE A 344 -13.68 2.81 1.60
CA ILE A 344 -12.90 3.93 2.13
C ILE A 344 -13.80 4.73 3.08
N PRO A 345 -13.42 4.87 4.36
CA PRO A 345 -14.18 5.68 5.30
C PRO A 345 -14.19 7.15 4.87
N LYS A 346 -15.30 7.83 5.18
CA LYS A 346 -15.43 9.28 5.05
C LYS A 346 -15.15 9.94 6.40
N GLN A 347 -14.44 11.05 6.39
CA GLN A 347 -14.25 11.92 7.55
C GLN A 347 -15.00 13.23 7.33
N ALA A 348 -15.67 13.74 8.37
CA ALA A 348 -16.27 15.07 8.34
C ALA A 348 -15.22 16.15 8.04
N LYS A 349 -15.59 17.13 7.21
CA LYS A 349 -14.78 18.32 6.97
C LYS A 349 -14.71 19.15 8.25
N GLU A 350 -13.54 19.69 8.56
CA GLU A 350 -13.36 20.55 9.74
C GLU A 350 -13.93 21.95 9.57
N LYS A 351 -14.01 22.43 8.32
CA LYS A 351 -14.43 23.79 8.00
C LYS A 351 -15.60 23.75 7.03
N TRP A 352 -16.56 24.65 7.30
CA TRP A 352 -17.67 24.89 6.40
C TRP A 352 -17.17 25.39 5.05
N ASP A 353 -17.69 24.79 3.98
CA ASP A 353 -17.35 25.19 2.61
C ASP A 353 -18.23 26.38 2.19
N LYS A 354 -17.60 27.52 1.91
CA LYS A 354 -18.27 28.79 1.60
C LYS A 354 -19.04 28.75 0.28
N GLU A 355 -18.82 27.76 -0.59
CA GLU A 355 -19.65 27.58 -1.79
C GLU A 355 -21.10 27.22 -1.46
N TYR A 356 -21.34 26.59 -0.30
CA TYR A 356 -22.70 26.31 0.18
C TYR A 356 -23.29 27.56 0.80
N ASN A 357 -23.87 28.40 -0.05
CA ASN A 357 -24.32 29.75 0.25
C ASN A 357 -25.81 29.99 -0.04
N GLN A 358 -26.57 28.95 -0.40
CA GLN A 358 -28.02 29.01 -0.61
C GLN A 358 -28.72 28.02 0.31
N ILE A 359 -29.97 28.29 0.67
CA ILE A 359 -30.79 27.42 1.52
C ILE A 359 -32.18 27.25 0.94
N ILE A 360 -32.76 26.08 1.16
CA ILE A 360 -34.17 25.75 0.88
C ILE A 360 -34.91 25.73 2.23
N PRO A 361 -35.52 26.84 2.67
CA PRO A 361 -36.06 26.97 4.02
C PRO A 361 -37.12 25.92 4.37
N GLU A 362 -37.96 25.56 3.39
CA GLU A 362 -39.10 24.66 3.55
C GLU A 362 -38.70 23.18 3.60
N LEU A 363 -37.45 22.85 3.25
CA LEU A 363 -37.00 21.47 3.23
C LEU A 363 -36.75 20.98 4.67
N THR A 364 -37.34 19.84 5.00
CA THR A 364 -37.14 19.12 6.27
C THR A 364 -36.19 17.94 6.05
N LEU A 365 -35.61 17.40 7.14
CA LEU A 365 -34.73 16.23 7.06
C LEU A 365 -35.46 15.02 6.43
N GLN A 366 -36.69 14.75 6.84
CA GLN A 366 -37.51 13.67 6.29
C GLN A 366 -37.77 13.83 4.79
N SER A 367 -38.08 15.05 4.34
CA SER A 367 -38.26 15.34 2.91
C SER A 367 -36.95 15.20 2.14
N PHE A 368 -35.82 15.58 2.74
CA PHE A 368 -34.49 15.39 2.15
C PHE A 368 -34.15 13.90 1.99
N GLU A 369 -34.32 13.08 3.03
CA GLU A 369 -34.09 11.63 2.97
C GLU A 369 -34.92 11.00 1.85
N ARG A 370 -36.21 11.39 1.76
CA ARG A 370 -37.08 10.92 0.69
C ARG A 370 -36.62 11.38 -0.70
N ILE A 371 -36.09 12.59 -0.85
CA ILE A 371 -35.49 13.07 -2.11
C ILE A 371 -34.30 12.17 -2.51
N ILE A 372 -33.44 11.80 -1.56
CA ILE A 372 -32.30 10.91 -1.84
C ILE A 372 -32.77 9.53 -2.30
N GLU A 373 -33.73 8.93 -1.60
CA GLU A 373 -34.33 7.66 -2.01
C GLU A 373 -34.89 7.71 -3.44
N LEU A 374 -35.61 8.79 -3.80
CA LEU A 374 -36.18 8.95 -5.13
C LEU A 374 -35.12 9.11 -6.22
N ILE A 375 -33.98 9.74 -5.90
CA ILE A 375 -32.83 9.86 -6.81
C ILE A 375 -32.22 8.47 -7.04
N ASP A 376 -31.97 7.72 -5.96
CA ASP A 376 -31.38 6.38 -6.01
C ASP A 376 -32.29 5.38 -6.75
N ASP A 377 -33.60 5.45 -6.52
CA ASP A 377 -34.63 4.66 -7.19
C ASP A 377 -34.93 5.11 -8.63
N LYS A 378 -34.30 6.21 -9.10
CA LYS A 378 -34.52 6.81 -10.43
C LYS A 378 -35.97 7.25 -10.71
N LYS A 379 -36.71 7.71 -9.69
CA LYS A 379 -38.13 8.13 -9.76
C LYS A 379 -38.30 9.63 -10.01
N ILE A 380 -37.97 10.09 -11.22
CA ILE A 380 -37.93 11.54 -11.56
C ILE A 380 -39.27 12.29 -11.40
N ASN A 381 -40.40 11.66 -11.77
CA ASN A 381 -41.71 12.32 -11.72
C ASN A 381 -42.21 12.53 -10.29
N GLU A 382 -41.91 11.61 -9.38
CA GLU A 382 -42.22 11.77 -7.95
C GLU A 382 -41.32 12.84 -7.33
N LEU A 383 -40.04 12.87 -7.72
CA LEU A 383 -39.10 13.89 -7.26
C LEU A 383 -39.56 15.29 -7.69
N ASP A 384 -39.94 15.50 -8.96
CA ASP A 384 -40.39 16.81 -9.45
C ASP A 384 -41.63 17.32 -8.69
N LYS A 385 -42.54 16.43 -8.27
CA LYS A 385 -43.68 16.80 -7.40
C LYS A 385 -43.23 17.26 -6.02
N MET A 386 -42.23 16.60 -5.43
CA MET A 386 -41.68 17.01 -4.13
C MET A 386 -40.92 18.32 -4.18
N LEU A 387 -40.28 18.62 -5.32
CA LEU A 387 -39.57 19.88 -5.52
C LEU A 387 -40.52 21.07 -5.76
N THR A 388 -41.81 20.80 -6.03
CA THR A 388 -42.80 21.84 -6.26
C THR A 388 -43.04 22.65 -4.98
N GLY A 389 -42.95 23.99 -5.08
CA GLY A 389 -43.20 24.90 -3.96
C GLY A 389 -42.00 25.16 -3.05
N LEU A 390 -40.88 24.49 -3.27
CA LEU A 390 -39.63 24.79 -2.57
C LEU A 390 -39.00 26.07 -3.13
N SER A 391 -38.52 26.93 -2.24
CA SER A 391 -37.82 28.17 -2.61
C SER A 391 -36.31 28.01 -2.47
N LEU A 392 -35.56 28.96 -3.04
CA LEU A 392 -34.12 29.02 -2.89
C LEU A 392 -33.73 30.44 -2.53
N VAL A 393 -33.13 30.62 -1.35
CA VAL A 393 -32.77 31.94 -0.81
C VAL A 393 -31.30 31.98 -0.43
N SER A 394 -30.75 33.19 -0.29
CA SER A 394 -29.39 33.39 0.19
C SER A 394 -29.24 32.92 1.64
N LEU A 395 -28.23 32.09 1.92
CA LEU A 395 -27.95 31.60 3.27
C LEU A 395 -27.58 32.74 4.23
N SER A 396 -26.83 33.73 3.76
CA SER A 396 -26.41 34.85 4.61
C SER A 396 -27.59 35.72 5.02
N GLU A 397 -28.53 35.97 4.12
CA GLU A 397 -29.76 36.72 4.40
C GLU A 397 -30.67 35.93 5.34
N PHE A 398 -30.83 34.63 5.09
CA PHE A 398 -31.61 33.75 5.96
C PHE A 398 -31.05 33.73 7.39
N ILE A 399 -29.74 33.54 7.56
CA ILE A 399 -29.11 33.54 8.88
C ILE A 399 -29.30 34.90 9.56
N LYS A 400 -29.09 36.01 8.85
CA LYS A 400 -29.26 37.36 9.42
C LYS A 400 -30.68 37.59 9.91
N SER A 401 -31.69 37.11 9.18
CA SER A 401 -33.09 37.23 9.58
C SER A 401 -33.48 36.33 10.77
N ASN A 402 -32.73 35.25 11.03
CA ASN A 402 -33.03 34.26 12.06
C ASN A 402 -31.97 34.19 13.18
N GLU A 403 -30.99 35.09 13.17
CA GLU A 403 -29.79 35.03 14.02
C GLU A 403 -30.14 34.89 15.50
N LYS A 404 -31.07 35.73 15.99
CA LYS A 404 -31.51 35.69 17.37
C LYS A 404 -32.09 34.32 17.77
N VAL A 405 -32.95 33.75 16.93
CA VAL A 405 -33.58 32.45 17.19
C VAL A 405 -32.54 31.34 17.23
N ILE A 406 -31.60 31.34 16.28
CA ILE A 406 -30.50 30.37 16.20
C ILE A 406 -29.65 30.41 17.46
N ILE A 407 -29.27 31.62 17.91
CA ILE A 407 -28.44 31.78 19.10
C ILE A 407 -29.20 31.37 20.36
N ASP A 408 -30.45 31.79 20.52
CA ASP A 408 -31.27 31.48 21.70
C ASP A 408 -31.49 29.96 21.85
N GLU A 409 -31.80 29.25 20.74
CA GLU A 409 -31.93 27.78 20.72
C GLU A 409 -30.62 27.08 21.09
N TRP A 410 -29.50 27.53 20.52
CA TRP A 410 -28.19 26.94 20.81
C TRP A 410 -27.79 27.15 22.28
N VAL A 411 -27.97 28.37 22.81
CA VAL A 411 -27.67 28.69 24.22
C VAL A 411 -28.48 27.81 25.16
N SER A 412 -29.77 27.62 24.89
CA SER A 412 -30.65 26.80 25.73
C SER A 412 -30.20 25.35 25.86
N SER A 413 -29.56 24.80 24.82
CA SER A 413 -29.08 23.42 24.76
C SER A 413 -27.63 23.24 25.22
N HIS A 414 -26.88 24.33 25.41
CA HIS A 414 -25.43 24.29 25.71
C HIS A 414 -25.03 25.09 26.96
N LEU A 415 -25.97 25.34 27.88
CA LEU A 415 -25.73 26.13 29.11
C LEU A 415 -24.52 25.64 29.93
N SER A 416 -24.34 24.32 30.08
CA SER A 416 -23.19 23.75 30.79
C SER A 416 -21.87 24.10 30.10
N VAL A 417 -21.78 23.87 28.79
CA VAL A 417 -20.60 24.16 27.97
C VAL A 417 -20.21 25.63 28.03
N ILE A 418 -21.19 26.55 27.96
CA ILE A 418 -20.97 28.00 28.06
C ILE A 418 -20.39 28.35 29.43
N SER A 419 -20.96 27.80 30.51
CA SER A 419 -20.54 28.09 31.88
C SER A 419 -19.15 27.56 32.20
N GLU A 420 -18.83 26.35 31.73
CA GLU A 420 -17.54 25.67 31.97
C GLU A 420 -16.40 26.35 31.20
N ASN A 421 -16.65 26.75 29.94
CA ASN A 421 -15.62 27.32 29.06
C ASN A 421 -15.56 28.85 29.07
N LYS A 422 -16.47 29.53 29.79
CA LYS A 422 -16.55 31.00 29.90
C LYS A 422 -16.55 31.71 28.53
N LEU A 423 -17.37 31.22 27.61
CA LEU A 423 -17.43 31.73 26.24
C LEU A 423 -17.93 33.19 26.21
N THR A 424 -17.33 34.01 25.34
CA THR A 424 -17.80 35.38 25.06
C THR A 424 -19.04 35.35 24.16
N ALA A 425 -19.79 36.47 24.11
CA ALA A 425 -20.95 36.59 23.21
C ALA A 425 -20.59 36.38 21.73
N GLU A 426 -19.41 36.83 21.32
CA GLU A 426 -18.89 36.63 19.96
C GLU A 426 -18.62 35.15 19.67
N GLN A 427 -17.94 34.45 20.59
CA GLN A 427 -17.69 33.01 20.48
C GLN A 427 -18.98 32.19 20.45
N ILE A 428 -19.97 32.57 21.26
CA ILE A 428 -21.30 31.95 21.28
C ILE A 428 -21.98 32.12 19.92
N SER A 429 -21.99 33.34 19.37
CA SER A 429 -22.61 33.59 18.05
C SER A 429 -21.93 32.79 16.95
N GLU A 430 -20.59 32.82 16.89
CA GLU A 430 -19.83 32.06 15.88
C GLU A 430 -20.10 30.56 15.97
N GLN A 431 -20.10 30.00 17.17
CA GLN A 431 -20.30 28.57 17.39
C GLN A 431 -21.75 28.15 17.12
N ALA A 432 -22.73 28.94 17.57
CA ALA A 432 -24.15 28.70 17.31
C ALA A 432 -24.44 28.69 15.80
N ILE A 433 -23.92 29.67 15.05
CA ILE A 433 -24.10 29.73 13.59
C ILE A 433 -23.39 28.55 12.90
N SER A 434 -22.20 28.18 13.36
CA SER A 434 -21.45 27.04 12.83
C SER A 434 -22.22 25.72 13.01
N ASP A 435 -22.65 25.43 14.25
CA ASP A 435 -23.39 24.22 14.58
C ASP A 435 -24.73 24.18 13.86
N TRP A 436 -25.42 25.32 13.78
CA TRP A 436 -26.66 25.41 13.02
C TRP A 436 -26.46 25.08 11.55
N LYS A 437 -25.40 25.57 10.90
CA LYS A 437 -25.10 25.21 9.49
C LYS A 437 -24.89 23.72 9.32
N TRP A 438 -24.14 23.08 10.21
CA TRP A 438 -23.92 21.63 10.16
C TRP A 438 -25.20 20.84 10.40
N ASN A 439 -25.99 21.21 11.40
CA ASN A 439 -27.27 20.56 11.71
C ASN A 439 -28.33 20.77 10.60
N ASN A 440 -28.14 21.78 9.74
CA ASN A 440 -29.05 22.10 8.64
C ASN A 440 -28.42 21.85 7.26
N ALA A 441 -27.32 21.10 7.19
CA ALA A 441 -26.61 20.86 5.93
C ALA A 441 -27.47 20.13 4.88
N TYR A 442 -28.50 19.39 5.31
CA TYR A 442 -29.47 18.72 4.44
C TYR A 442 -30.32 19.67 3.58
N ARG A 443 -30.46 20.94 3.99
CA ARG A 443 -31.23 21.96 3.26
C ARG A 443 -30.40 23.12 2.72
N ILE A 444 -29.09 23.06 2.91
CA ILE A 444 -28.15 24.06 2.42
C ILE A 444 -27.48 23.51 1.16
N VAL A 445 -27.43 24.31 0.11
CA VAL A 445 -26.98 23.90 -1.23
C VAL A 445 -25.96 24.86 -1.83
N ALA A 446 -25.17 24.33 -2.76
CA ALA A 446 -24.31 25.09 -3.65
C ALA A 446 -24.73 24.80 -5.10
N SER A 447 -24.83 25.85 -5.93
CA SER A 447 -24.93 25.66 -7.38
C SER A 447 -23.55 25.33 -7.94
N LYS A 448 -23.45 24.41 -8.90
CA LYS A 448 -22.20 23.97 -9.54
C LYS A 448 -22.32 23.99 -11.06
N PRO A 449 -21.22 24.28 -11.79
CA PRO A 449 -21.25 24.28 -13.25
C PRO A 449 -21.46 22.87 -13.81
N ASN A 450 -22.42 22.71 -14.72
CA ASN A 450 -22.65 21.43 -15.40
C ASN A 450 -23.09 21.65 -16.87
N LYS A 451 -22.16 21.44 -17.81
CA LYS A 451 -22.39 21.67 -19.25
C LYS A 451 -23.46 20.76 -19.85
N ALA A 452 -23.52 19.50 -19.41
CA ALA A 452 -24.44 18.51 -19.96
C ALA A 452 -25.89 18.82 -19.56
N LEU A 453 -26.13 19.10 -18.28
CA LEU A 453 -27.44 19.50 -17.78
C LEU A 453 -27.89 20.82 -18.38
N ARG A 454 -26.98 21.81 -18.51
CA ARG A 454 -27.28 23.08 -19.18
C ARG A 454 -27.79 22.88 -20.61
N LYS A 455 -27.11 22.08 -21.43
CA LYS A 455 -27.52 21.82 -22.82
C LYS A 455 -28.93 21.24 -22.92
N LYS A 456 -29.33 20.43 -21.94
CA LYS A 456 -30.69 19.87 -21.83
C LYS A 456 -31.69 20.93 -21.35
N ALA A 457 -31.34 21.65 -20.29
CA ALA A 457 -32.17 22.68 -19.68
C ALA A 457 -32.49 23.86 -20.62
N LEU A 458 -31.58 24.21 -21.55
CA LEU A 458 -31.82 25.26 -22.55
C LEU A 458 -33.04 24.99 -23.44
N LYS A 459 -33.43 23.72 -23.61
CA LYS A 459 -34.57 23.30 -24.45
C LYS A 459 -35.88 23.19 -23.68
N LEU A 460 -35.87 23.53 -22.39
CA LEU A 460 -36.99 23.36 -21.47
C LEU A 460 -37.41 24.71 -20.90
N ASP A 461 -38.71 24.82 -20.69
CA ASP A 461 -39.34 25.92 -19.96
C ASP A 461 -39.66 25.45 -18.54
N PHE A 462 -39.27 26.27 -17.57
CA PHE A 462 -39.37 25.95 -16.16
C PHE A 462 -40.39 26.86 -15.48
N LYS A 463 -41.21 26.31 -14.58
CA LYS A 463 -42.23 27.04 -13.81
C LYS A 463 -41.90 27.19 -12.33
N GLN A 464 -40.80 26.59 -11.90
CA GLN A 464 -40.37 26.50 -10.51
C GLN A 464 -38.88 26.79 -10.41
N PRO A 465 -38.39 27.32 -9.29
CA PRO A 465 -36.99 27.75 -9.14
C PRO A 465 -36.00 26.58 -9.17
N ILE A 466 -36.45 25.38 -8.78
CA ILE A 466 -35.65 24.15 -8.79
C ILE A 466 -36.42 23.02 -9.46
N GLN A 467 -35.74 22.17 -10.23
CA GLN A 467 -36.36 21.00 -10.89
C GLN A 467 -35.35 19.85 -11.03
N SER A 468 -35.81 18.62 -11.25
CA SER A 468 -34.91 17.50 -11.53
C SER A 468 -34.69 17.30 -13.04
N LEU A 469 -33.49 16.85 -13.40
CA LEU A 469 -33.11 16.45 -14.75
C LEU A 469 -32.17 15.25 -14.72
N THR A 470 -32.36 14.34 -15.68
CA THR A 470 -31.41 13.24 -15.90
C THR A 470 -30.20 13.72 -16.71
N ASN A 471 -29.00 13.38 -16.25
CA ASN A 471 -27.74 13.55 -17.00
C ASN A 471 -27.63 12.47 -18.12
N PRO A 472 -26.61 12.54 -19.01
CA PRO A 472 -26.41 11.52 -20.05
C PRO A 472 -26.15 10.10 -19.54
N SER A 473 -25.62 9.95 -18.32
CA SER A 473 -25.36 8.65 -17.67
C SER A 473 -26.61 8.00 -17.08
N GLY A 474 -27.74 8.71 -17.07
CA GLY A 474 -29.00 8.21 -16.50
C GLY A 474 -29.20 8.57 -15.02
N ASP A 475 -28.34 9.39 -14.42
CA ASP A 475 -28.49 9.85 -13.04
C ASP A 475 -29.40 11.07 -12.97
N ILE A 476 -30.26 11.11 -11.96
CA ILE A 476 -31.12 12.25 -11.68
C ILE A 476 -30.36 13.28 -10.86
N LYS A 477 -30.42 14.55 -11.28
CA LYS A 477 -29.83 15.69 -10.59
C LYS A 477 -30.88 16.77 -10.37
N ILE A 478 -30.79 17.50 -9.27
CA ILE A 478 -31.59 18.70 -9.05
C ILE A 478 -30.85 19.88 -9.67
N ILE A 479 -31.57 20.74 -10.37
CA ILE A 479 -31.04 21.91 -11.06
C ILE A 479 -31.72 23.19 -10.61
N LEU A 480 -30.95 24.28 -10.66
CA LEU A 480 -31.45 25.65 -10.67
C LEU A 480 -32.02 25.95 -12.06
N THR A 481 -33.22 26.50 -12.13
CA THR A 481 -33.88 26.81 -13.40
C THR A 481 -33.61 28.23 -13.89
N ASP A 482 -33.34 29.16 -12.96
CA ASP A 482 -32.88 30.53 -13.22
C ASP A 482 -31.35 30.57 -13.29
N PHE A 483 -30.79 30.04 -14.38
CA PHE A 483 -29.35 30.03 -14.64
C PHE A 483 -29.02 30.92 -15.84
N ASN A 484 -27.79 31.45 -15.87
CA ASN A 484 -27.31 32.23 -17.00
C ASN A 484 -27.28 31.37 -18.27
N ARG A 485 -28.19 31.65 -19.21
CA ARG A 485 -28.34 30.89 -20.46
C ARG A 485 -27.26 31.21 -21.50
N GLU A 486 -26.48 32.27 -21.32
CA GLU A 486 -25.49 32.75 -22.28
C GLU A 486 -24.10 32.14 -22.05
N THR A 487 -23.74 31.83 -20.80
CA THR A 487 -22.42 31.26 -20.47
C THR A 487 -22.40 29.73 -20.44
N GLU A 488 -21.36 29.12 -21.02
CA GLU A 488 -21.14 27.67 -20.92
C GLU A 488 -20.82 27.19 -19.49
N THR A 489 -20.34 28.07 -18.63
CA THR A 489 -19.97 27.76 -17.24
C THR A 489 -21.10 28.02 -16.24
N ALA A 490 -22.34 28.10 -16.73
CA ALA A 490 -23.50 28.37 -15.89
C ALA A 490 -23.59 27.36 -14.74
N ARG A 491 -23.67 27.87 -13.52
CA ARG A 491 -23.87 27.06 -12.30
C ARG A 491 -25.34 26.65 -12.28
N ILE A 492 -25.59 25.38 -12.55
CA ILE A 492 -26.94 24.84 -12.77
C ILE A 492 -27.25 23.66 -11.87
N GLU A 493 -26.28 22.80 -11.54
CA GLU A 493 -26.52 21.64 -10.67
C GLU A 493 -26.54 22.07 -9.21
N LEU A 494 -27.58 21.70 -8.47
CA LEU A 494 -27.65 21.91 -7.02
C LEU A 494 -27.06 20.72 -6.29
N ALA A 495 -26.04 20.98 -5.47
CA ALA A 495 -25.42 20.01 -4.59
C ALA A 495 -25.73 20.33 -3.14
N PHE A 496 -26.22 19.36 -2.37
CA PHE A 496 -26.46 19.51 -0.93
C PHE A 496 -25.17 19.46 -0.12
N ALA A 497 -25.11 20.28 0.92
CA ALA A 497 -23.99 20.32 1.85
C ALA A 497 -23.87 19.00 2.61
N GLU A 498 -24.99 18.39 3.03
CA GLU A 498 -25.03 17.10 3.75
C GLU A 498 -24.27 15.99 3.02
N ILE A 499 -24.50 15.85 1.71
CA ILE A 499 -23.86 14.81 0.88
C ILE A 499 -22.34 15.06 0.74
N ASN A 500 -21.91 16.32 0.85
CA ASN A 500 -20.55 16.78 0.61
C ASN A 500 -19.87 17.32 1.89
N SER A 501 -20.44 17.02 3.06
CA SER A 501 -19.99 17.41 4.39
C SER A 501 -18.76 16.64 4.83
N SER A 502 -18.44 15.56 4.12
CA SER A 502 -17.35 14.65 4.41
C SER A 502 -16.45 14.44 3.19
N ILE A 503 -15.21 14.07 3.45
CA ILE A 503 -14.17 13.74 2.47
C ILE A 503 -13.74 12.29 2.66
N TYR A 504 -13.41 11.61 1.57
CA TYR A 504 -12.78 10.29 1.66
C TYR A 504 -11.38 10.42 2.24
N ILE A 505 -11.02 9.49 3.12
CA ILE A 505 -9.64 9.40 3.60
C ILE A 505 -8.78 8.87 2.45
N GLY A 506 -7.72 9.61 2.11
CA GLY A 506 -6.79 9.24 1.04
C GLY A 506 -5.68 8.30 1.51
N ASP A 507 -4.58 8.27 0.78
CA ASP A 507 -3.30 7.66 1.19
C ASP A 507 -2.50 8.54 2.14
N ILE A 508 -2.80 9.84 2.21
CA ILE A 508 -2.22 10.79 3.18
C ILE A 508 -3.16 10.94 4.36
N TRP A 509 -2.73 10.50 5.55
CA TRP A 509 -3.54 10.51 6.77
C TRP A 509 -2.99 11.55 7.75
N PHE A 510 -3.68 12.68 7.87
CA PHE A 510 -3.27 13.83 8.69
C PHE A 510 -3.57 13.68 10.20
N LYS A 511 -4.15 12.55 10.64
CA LYS A 511 -4.71 12.40 12.00
C LYS A 511 -4.34 11.12 12.74
N ILE A 512 -3.41 10.31 12.24
CA ILE A 512 -2.91 9.16 13.04
C ILE A 512 -1.74 9.64 13.88
N THR A 513 -2.00 9.98 15.14
CA THR A 513 -0.93 10.23 16.12
C THR A 513 -0.36 8.88 16.57
N THR A 514 0.81 8.51 16.06
CA THR A 514 1.48 7.22 16.39
C THR A 514 2.30 7.31 17.67
N THR A 515 2.62 8.52 18.14
CA THR A 515 3.30 8.70 19.43
C THR A 515 2.30 8.52 20.56
N GLY A 516 2.36 7.37 21.22
CA GLY A 516 1.82 7.17 22.57
C GLY A 516 2.49 8.15 23.53
N GLY A 517 1.81 9.27 23.79
CA GLY A 517 2.19 10.26 24.78
C GLY A 517 0.92 10.85 25.37
N VAL A 518 0.36 10.16 26.36
CA VAL A 518 -0.34 10.83 27.46
C VAL A 518 0.74 11.36 28.40
#